data_AF-A0A1F9G6X7-F1
#
_entry.id   AF-A0A1F9G6X7-F1
#
_cell.length_a   1.000
_cell.length_b   1.000
_cell.length_c   1.000
_cell.angle_alpha   90.00
_cell.angle_beta   90.00
_cell.angle_gamma   90.00
#
_symmetry.space_group_name_H-M   'P 1'
#
loop_
_entity.id
_entity.type
_entity.pdbx_description
1 polymer ?
#
loop_
_entity_poly.entity_id
_entity_poly.type
_entity_poly.pdbx_seq_one_letter_code
_entity_poly.pdbx_strand_id
1 'polypeptide(L)'
;MTSAPERAHVERLRGIVARRFGLQFDESRIDQLAELLRDVALANHQASLDAYLERLASLPSGAPEVRAVIERLTVNETFFFRNADSFRALAEHVVPERVRVRGSGGGSLRVLSAGCASGEEPYSIAITLRQSLPELERWQVKIVGVDVNPTMLEKAARARYGAWALRETPEDVRRRYFRPDGRDFELDPLVQAMVTFEKRNLVDADASLWPPDHWDVIFCRNVIMYLTPEVMQDVVRRAHRSLVPGGFLFLGHAETLRGLSQGFHLCHTHDTFYYQRQDGAAARAVERQGSSRPEDVAIAAALPATPDDASDDAASWVDVITRASERVAALARAPSFGGDDVTAAAPATPSPPARSRHLGLALEAMRQERFADALALLSASPPESEGEPDALLLRAALLTNAGDLGEAEHTCRRLLALDELNAGAHYLMALCREHAGDRAGAIEHDQTAVYLDAAFAMPHLHLGLMAKRAGDRSAASQELDRAVALLAREEPSRLLLFGGGFSREALLVLARTELGVLRGGR
;
A
#
# COMPACT_ATOMS: atom_id res chain seq x y z
N MET A 1 -5.94 -39.31 -22.47
CA MET A 1 -5.17 -38.18 -21.91
C MET A 1 -5.99 -36.93 -22.18
N THR A 2 -6.19 -36.05 -21.19
CA THR A 2 -6.84 -34.75 -21.43
C THR A 2 -5.94 -33.91 -22.35
N SER A 3 -6.53 -33.17 -23.29
CA SER A 3 -5.78 -32.31 -24.21
C SER A 3 -5.06 -31.17 -23.46
N ALA A 4 -4.00 -30.64 -24.07
CA ALA A 4 -3.39 -29.41 -23.58
C ALA A 4 -4.37 -28.24 -23.81
N PRO A 5 -4.62 -27.36 -22.81
CA PRO A 5 -5.52 -26.23 -23.01
C PRO A 5 -4.99 -25.22 -24.03
N GLU A 6 -5.67 -25.14 -25.18
CA GLU A 6 -5.45 -24.08 -26.16
C GLU A 6 -5.90 -22.72 -25.62
N ARG A 7 -5.37 -21.63 -26.17
CA ARG A 7 -5.66 -20.25 -25.73
C ARG A 7 -7.17 -19.94 -25.64
N ALA A 8 -8.00 -20.46 -26.55
CA ALA A 8 -9.45 -20.30 -26.52
C ALA A 8 -10.10 -20.88 -25.24
N HIS A 9 -9.61 -22.02 -24.74
CA HIS A 9 -10.07 -22.62 -23.48
C HIS A 9 -9.72 -21.72 -22.28
N VAL A 10 -8.55 -21.07 -22.31
CA VAL A 10 -8.10 -20.14 -21.26
C VAL A 10 -8.94 -18.86 -21.26
N GLU A 11 -9.29 -18.31 -22.43
CA GLU A 11 -10.24 -17.18 -22.51
C GLU A 11 -11.64 -17.56 -22.03
N ARG A 12 -12.13 -18.75 -22.38
CA ARG A 12 -13.38 -19.28 -21.82
C ARG A 12 -13.31 -19.34 -20.28
N LEU A 13 -12.19 -19.79 -19.70
CA LEU A 13 -11.99 -19.81 -18.25
C LEU A 13 -11.92 -18.40 -17.65
N ARG A 14 -11.16 -17.46 -18.22
CA ARG A 14 -11.13 -16.04 -17.77
C ARG A 14 -12.53 -15.45 -17.72
N GLY A 15 -13.32 -15.65 -18.80
CA GLY A 15 -14.70 -15.19 -18.86
C GLY A 15 -15.63 -15.84 -17.83
N ILE A 16 -15.45 -17.14 -17.52
CA ILE A 16 -16.20 -17.81 -16.45
C ILE A 16 -15.81 -17.25 -15.08
N VAL A 17 -14.51 -17.13 -14.80
CA VAL A 17 -13.97 -16.65 -13.52
C VAL A 17 -14.37 -15.20 -13.26
N ALA A 18 -14.28 -14.32 -14.24
CA ALA A 18 -14.75 -12.94 -14.15
C ALA A 18 -16.25 -12.87 -13.87
N ARG A 19 -17.10 -13.62 -14.60
CA ARG A 19 -18.56 -13.62 -14.38
C ARG A 19 -18.99 -14.22 -13.03
N ARG A 20 -18.24 -15.18 -12.49
CA ARG A 20 -18.63 -15.92 -11.26
C ARG A 20 -18.01 -15.38 -9.98
N PHE A 21 -16.78 -14.91 -10.03
CA PHE A 21 -16.00 -14.47 -8.87
C PHE A 21 -15.57 -13.00 -8.98
N GLY A 22 -15.84 -12.34 -10.12
CA GLY A 22 -15.45 -10.96 -10.35
C GLY A 22 -13.96 -10.78 -10.63
N LEU A 23 -13.17 -11.85 -10.57
CA LEU A 23 -11.72 -11.76 -10.64
C LEU A 23 -11.22 -11.51 -12.07
N GLN A 24 -10.39 -10.49 -12.24
CA GLN A 24 -9.64 -10.24 -13.47
C GLN A 24 -8.25 -10.87 -13.42
N PHE A 25 -7.79 -11.36 -14.58
CA PHE A 25 -6.45 -11.91 -14.77
C PHE A 25 -5.88 -11.39 -16.09
N ASP A 26 -4.70 -10.78 -16.02
CA ASP A 26 -3.97 -10.23 -17.16
C ASP A 26 -3.23 -11.32 -17.97
N GLU A 27 -2.54 -10.90 -19.03
CA GLU A 27 -1.83 -11.79 -19.95
C GLU A 27 -0.68 -12.59 -19.30
N SER A 28 -0.02 -12.07 -18.26
CA SER A 28 1.06 -12.79 -17.56
C SER A 28 0.57 -14.01 -16.77
N ARG A 29 -0.75 -14.11 -16.55
CA ARG A 29 -1.38 -15.19 -15.79
C ARG A 29 -1.91 -16.34 -16.68
N ILE A 30 -1.80 -16.22 -18.00
CA ILE A 30 -2.37 -17.16 -18.97
C ILE A 30 -1.84 -18.58 -18.78
N ASP A 31 -0.53 -18.77 -18.61
CA ASP A 31 0.05 -20.11 -18.44
C ASP A 31 -0.37 -20.77 -17.12
N GLN A 32 -0.49 -19.98 -16.04
CA GLN A 32 -1.03 -20.44 -14.76
C GLN A 32 -2.51 -20.85 -14.88
N LEU A 33 -3.30 -20.12 -15.66
CA LEU A 33 -4.70 -20.46 -15.94
C LEU A 33 -4.83 -21.71 -16.82
N ALA A 34 -3.91 -21.91 -17.77
CA ALA A 34 -3.83 -23.14 -18.57
C ALA A 34 -3.44 -24.36 -17.73
N GLU A 35 -2.44 -24.23 -16.86
CA GLU A 35 -2.05 -25.28 -15.91
C GLU A 35 -3.19 -25.62 -14.95
N LEU A 36 -3.80 -24.61 -14.32
CA LEU A 36 -4.98 -24.77 -13.48
C LEU A 36 -6.07 -25.56 -14.21
N LEU A 37 -6.45 -25.12 -15.42
CA LEU A 37 -7.52 -25.73 -16.21
C LEU A 37 -7.24 -27.21 -16.53
N ARG A 38 -5.99 -27.53 -16.90
CA ARG A 38 -5.54 -28.90 -17.15
C ARG A 38 -5.72 -29.77 -15.91
N ASP A 39 -5.26 -29.29 -14.76
CA ASP A 39 -5.27 -30.02 -13.51
C ASP A 39 -6.70 -30.27 -12.99
N VAL A 40 -7.56 -29.23 -12.99
CA VAL A 40 -8.94 -29.38 -12.48
C VAL A 40 -9.81 -30.22 -13.42
N ALA A 41 -9.58 -30.17 -14.74
CA ALA A 41 -10.25 -31.07 -15.67
C ALA A 41 -9.81 -32.53 -15.46
N LEU A 42 -8.51 -32.77 -15.27
CA LEU A 42 -7.95 -34.10 -15.00
C LEU A 42 -8.45 -34.68 -13.67
N ALA A 43 -8.46 -33.87 -12.61
CA ALA A 43 -8.94 -34.25 -11.28
C ALA A 43 -10.45 -34.57 -11.24
N ASN A 44 -11.25 -33.94 -12.10
CA ASN A 44 -12.67 -34.23 -12.28
C ASN A 44 -12.93 -35.24 -13.42
N HIS A 45 -11.90 -35.98 -13.86
CA HIS A 45 -11.94 -37.02 -14.88
C HIS A 45 -12.55 -36.61 -16.23
N GLN A 46 -12.49 -35.32 -16.59
CA GLN A 46 -13.05 -34.82 -17.83
C GLN A 46 -12.07 -35.01 -19.00
N ALA A 47 -12.53 -35.72 -20.04
CA ALA A 47 -11.77 -35.95 -21.27
C ALA A 47 -11.81 -34.76 -22.24
N SER A 48 -12.85 -33.92 -22.16
CA SER A 48 -13.00 -32.68 -22.95
C SER A 48 -12.95 -31.45 -22.04
N LEU A 49 -12.12 -30.48 -22.43
CA LEU A 49 -11.99 -29.20 -21.74
C LEU A 49 -13.23 -28.32 -21.95
N ASP A 50 -13.82 -28.32 -23.15
CA ASP A 50 -15.06 -27.58 -23.43
C ASP A 50 -16.23 -28.05 -22.57
N ALA A 51 -16.42 -29.37 -22.47
CA ALA A 51 -17.44 -29.96 -21.60
C ALA A 51 -17.20 -29.65 -20.11
N TYR A 52 -15.92 -29.62 -19.68
CA TYR A 52 -15.58 -29.16 -18.33
C TYR A 52 -15.91 -27.68 -18.12
N LEU A 53 -15.58 -26.80 -19.07
CA LEU A 53 -15.85 -25.36 -18.98
C LEU A 53 -17.36 -25.06 -18.98
N GLU A 54 -18.17 -25.79 -19.74
CA GLU A 54 -19.64 -25.67 -19.74
C GLU A 54 -20.28 -26.12 -18.43
N ARG A 55 -19.77 -27.22 -17.84
CA ARG A 55 -20.15 -27.63 -16.48
C ARG A 55 -19.70 -26.61 -15.43
N LEU A 56 -18.46 -26.14 -15.48
CA LEU A 56 -17.93 -25.13 -14.54
C LEU A 56 -18.70 -23.81 -14.61
N ALA A 57 -19.13 -23.40 -15.80
CA ALA A 57 -19.98 -22.23 -15.99
C ALA A 57 -21.34 -22.38 -15.30
N SER A 58 -21.93 -23.57 -15.29
CA SER A 58 -23.31 -23.85 -14.84
C SER A 58 -23.44 -24.38 -13.41
N LEU A 59 -22.39 -24.96 -12.82
CA LEU A 59 -22.42 -25.58 -11.49
C LEU A 59 -22.80 -24.59 -10.35
N PRO A 60 -23.38 -25.04 -9.22
CA PRO A 60 -23.59 -24.20 -8.05
C PRO A 60 -22.27 -23.74 -7.39
N SER A 61 -22.22 -22.54 -6.80
CA SER A 61 -21.01 -21.98 -6.16
C SER A 61 -20.54 -22.71 -4.88
N GLY A 62 -21.25 -23.75 -4.46
CA GLY A 62 -20.82 -24.70 -3.42
C GLY A 62 -20.09 -25.95 -3.95
N ALA A 63 -20.16 -26.22 -5.25
CA ALA A 63 -19.68 -27.47 -5.86
C ALA A 63 -18.16 -27.68 -5.69
N PRO A 64 -17.67 -28.92 -5.53
CA PRO A 64 -16.24 -29.20 -5.35
C PRO A 64 -15.35 -28.67 -6.47
N GLU A 65 -15.82 -28.72 -7.72
CA GLU A 65 -15.05 -28.26 -8.89
C GLU A 65 -14.87 -26.74 -8.89
N VAL A 66 -15.95 -26.02 -8.59
CA VAL A 66 -15.97 -24.55 -8.45
C VAL A 66 -15.11 -24.11 -7.26
N ARG A 67 -15.07 -24.94 -6.20
CA ARG A 67 -14.21 -24.75 -5.02
C ARG A 67 -12.73 -24.90 -5.37
N ALA A 68 -12.32 -26.00 -5.99
CA ALA A 68 -10.93 -26.25 -6.37
C ALA A 68 -10.36 -25.19 -7.32
N VAL A 69 -11.21 -24.62 -8.18
CA VAL A 69 -10.84 -23.47 -9.03
C VAL A 69 -10.58 -22.22 -8.20
N ILE A 70 -11.50 -21.79 -7.32
CA ILE A 70 -11.30 -20.56 -6.54
C ILE A 70 -10.15 -20.67 -5.53
N GLU A 71 -9.95 -21.85 -4.93
CA GLU A 71 -8.88 -22.11 -3.96
C GLU A 71 -7.46 -21.92 -4.53
N ARG A 72 -7.30 -22.12 -5.84
CA ARG A 72 -6.03 -21.90 -6.58
C ARG A 72 -5.91 -20.51 -7.23
N LEU A 73 -6.98 -19.70 -7.21
CA LEU A 73 -7.03 -18.40 -7.88
C LEU A 73 -6.98 -17.19 -6.94
N THR A 74 -7.46 -17.31 -5.69
CA THR A 74 -7.36 -16.19 -4.74
C THR A 74 -5.92 -15.98 -4.29
N VAL A 75 -5.50 -14.71 -4.22
CA VAL A 75 -4.24 -14.33 -3.55
C VAL A 75 -4.52 -14.33 -2.05
N ASN A 76 -3.78 -15.17 -1.32
CA ASN A 76 -4.08 -15.50 0.08
C ASN A 76 -3.04 -14.94 1.08
N GLU A 77 -2.15 -14.04 0.64
CA GLU A 77 -1.13 -13.45 1.50
C GLU A 77 -1.76 -12.40 2.43
N THR A 78 -1.75 -12.68 3.72
CA THR A 78 -2.29 -11.85 4.80
C THR A 78 -1.54 -12.14 6.09
N PHE A 79 -1.62 -11.22 7.06
CA PHE A 79 -0.96 -11.32 8.36
C PHE A 79 -1.56 -10.30 9.34
N PHE A 80 -1.34 -10.52 10.63
CA PHE A 80 -1.86 -9.67 11.70
C PHE A 80 -1.26 -8.26 11.66
N PHE A 81 -2.12 -7.25 11.81
CA PHE A 81 -1.78 -5.82 11.76
C PHE A 81 -1.12 -5.34 10.46
N ARG A 82 -1.39 -6.00 9.32
CA ARG A 82 -0.96 -5.55 7.97
C ARG A 82 -1.34 -4.10 7.70
N ASN A 83 -0.32 -3.23 7.55
CA ASN A 83 -0.43 -1.77 7.66
C ASN A 83 -1.09 -1.37 9.00
N ALA A 84 -0.31 -1.42 10.08
CA ALA A 84 -0.77 -1.18 11.46
C ALA A 84 -1.53 0.15 11.61
N ASP A 85 -1.19 1.12 10.78
CA ASP A 85 -1.80 2.43 10.66
C ASP A 85 -3.33 2.42 10.44
N SER A 86 -3.86 1.50 9.63
CA SER A 86 -5.31 1.34 9.46
C SER A 86 -6.01 0.92 10.77
N PHE A 87 -5.30 0.20 11.64
CA PHE A 87 -5.78 -0.17 12.98
C PHE A 87 -5.57 0.96 13.99
N ARG A 88 -4.52 1.78 13.84
CA ARG A 88 -4.27 3.01 14.60
C ARG A 88 -5.37 4.06 14.36
N ALA A 89 -5.70 4.33 13.09
CA ALA A 89 -6.84 5.18 12.71
C ALA A 89 -8.20 4.61 13.16
N LEU A 90 -8.39 3.28 13.13
CA LEU A 90 -9.56 2.63 13.71
C LEU A 90 -9.69 2.92 15.21
N ALA A 91 -8.63 2.67 15.98
CA ALA A 91 -8.58 2.83 17.43
C ALA A 91 -8.76 4.29 17.89
N GLU A 92 -8.02 5.21 17.27
CA GLU A 92 -7.86 6.56 17.81
C GLU A 92 -8.84 7.58 17.24
N HIS A 93 -9.50 7.28 16.11
CA HIS A 93 -10.43 8.23 15.46
C HIS A 93 -11.80 7.61 15.18
N VAL A 94 -11.86 6.48 14.47
CA VAL A 94 -13.14 5.87 14.09
C VAL A 94 -13.92 5.38 15.31
N VAL A 95 -13.26 4.70 16.26
CA VAL A 95 -13.91 4.23 17.49
C VAL A 95 -14.44 5.39 18.34
N PRO A 96 -13.65 6.42 18.72
CA PRO A 96 -14.16 7.58 19.45
C PRO A 96 -15.30 8.32 18.73
N GLU A 97 -15.24 8.43 17.40
CA GLU A 97 -16.28 9.09 16.61
C GLU A 97 -17.60 8.29 16.61
N ARG A 98 -17.55 6.97 16.41
CA ARG A 98 -18.73 6.09 16.49
C ARG A 98 -19.29 6.03 17.92
N VAL A 99 -18.44 6.01 18.95
CA VAL A 99 -18.85 6.13 20.37
C VAL A 99 -19.60 7.43 20.61
N ARG A 100 -19.07 8.57 20.14
CA ARG A 100 -19.70 9.89 20.24
C ARG A 100 -21.08 9.97 19.56
N VAL A 101 -21.25 9.27 18.42
CA VAL A 101 -22.53 9.22 17.69
C VAL A 101 -23.59 8.34 18.36
N ARG A 102 -23.19 7.26 19.06
CA ARG A 102 -24.12 6.41 19.84
C ARG A 102 -24.40 6.98 21.25
N GLY A 103 -23.46 7.74 21.81
CA GLY A 103 -23.51 8.28 23.17
C GLY A 103 -22.97 7.32 24.23
N SER A 104 -22.71 7.84 25.43
CA SER A 104 -22.01 7.14 26.53
C SER A 104 -22.80 5.99 27.20
N GLY A 105 -23.96 5.61 26.66
CA GLY A 105 -24.81 4.56 27.22
C GLY A 105 -24.39 3.12 26.85
N GLY A 106 -23.43 2.96 25.94
CA GLY A 106 -23.21 1.72 25.21
C GLY A 106 -24.01 1.68 23.90
N GLY A 107 -23.84 0.62 23.10
CA GLY A 107 -24.46 0.53 21.78
C GLY A 107 -24.12 -0.75 21.03
N SER A 108 -24.37 -0.77 19.73
CA SER A 108 -23.85 -1.80 18.83
C SER A 108 -22.81 -1.21 17.89
N LEU A 109 -21.77 -1.99 17.60
CA LEU A 109 -20.70 -1.63 16.66
C LEU A 109 -20.48 -2.81 15.72
N ARG A 110 -20.82 -2.65 14.45
CA ARG A 110 -20.77 -3.72 13.44
C ARG A 110 -19.65 -3.45 12.44
N VAL A 111 -18.73 -4.41 12.32
CA VAL A 111 -17.60 -4.34 11.38
C VAL A 111 -17.63 -5.51 10.42
N LEU A 112 -17.47 -5.21 9.13
CA LEU A 112 -17.27 -6.20 8.07
C LEU A 112 -15.80 -6.17 7.62
N SER A 113 -15.17 -7.33 7.46
CA SER A 113 -13.93 -7.50 6.70
C SER A 113 -14.24 -8.35 5.47
N ALA A 114 -14.11 -7.76 4.29
CA ALA A 114 -14.57 -8.30 3.02
C ALA A 114 -13.39 -8.75 2.15
N GLY A 115 -13.20 -10.06 2.07
CA GLY A 115 -11.99 -10.73 1.57
C GLY A 115 -10.99 -11.02 2.69
N CYS A 116 -11.46 -11.63 3.78
CA CYS A 116 -10.70 -11.74 5.03
C CYS A 116 -9.60 -12.81 5.07
N ALA A 117 -9.45 -13.61 4.00
CA ALA A 117 -8.46 -14.69 3.90
C ALA A 117 -8.43 -15.59 5.16
N SER A 118 -7.27 -15.78 5.80
CA SER A 118 -7.12 -16.62 7.02
C SER A 118 -7.52 -15.94 8.33
N GLY A 119 -8.25 -14.81 8.28
CA GLY A 119 -8.88 -14.19 9.45
C GLY A 119 -8.01 -13.25 10.28
N GLU A 120 -6.74 -13.06 9.90
CA GLU A 120 -5.79 -12.20 10.61
C GLU A 120 -6.26 -10.75 10.67
N GLU A 121 -6.91 -10.23 9.62
CA GLU A 121 -7.52 -8.88 9.65
C GLU A 121 -8.72 -8.80 10.61
N PRO A 122 -9.79 -9.62 10.50
CA PRO A 122 -10.88 -9.66 11.48
C PRO A 122 -10.42 -9.78 12.94
N TYR A 123 -9.39 -10.59 13.21
CA TYR A 123 -8.84 -10.74 14.56
C TYR A 123 -7.95 -9.57 14.98
N SER A 124 -7.24 -8.91 14.05
CA SER A 124 -6.58 -7.63 14.32
C SER A 124 -7.60 -6.55 14.69
N ILE A 125 -8.71 -6.44 13.94
CA ILE A 125 -9.86 -5.57 14.27
C ILE A 125 -10.39 -5.91 15.67
N ALA A 126 -10.60 -7.20 15.98
CA ALA A 126 -11.10 -7.62 17.29
C ALA A 126 -10.19 -7.20 18.44
N ILE A 127 -8.87 -7.41 18.31
CA ILE A 127 -7.87 -6.96 19.30
C ILE A 127 -7.90 -5.43 19.43
N THR A 128 -7.87 -4.70 18.31
CA THR A 128 -7.93 -3.23 18.30
C THR A 128 -9.17 -2.70 19.03
N LEU A 129 -10.35 -3.28 18.80
CA LEU A 129 -11.57 -2.90 19.51
C LEU A 129 -11.52 -3.26 21.00
N ARG A 130 -10.91 -4.40 21.39
CA ARG A 130 -10.66 -4.74 22.82
C ARG A 130 -9.67 -3.81 23.52
N GLN A 131 -8.84 -3.08 22.78
CA GLN A 131 -7.88 -2.12 23.33
C GLN A 131 -8.40 -0.68 23.36
N SER A 132 -9.33 -0.31 22.46
CA SER A 132 -9.74 1.08 22.23
C SER A 132 -11.19 1.42 22.58
N LEU A 133 -12.12 0.45 22.61
CA LEU A 133 -13.53 0.71 22.87
C LEU A 133 -13.78 0.83 24.39
N PRO A 134 -14.16 2.00 24.93
CA PRO A 134 -14.37 2.17 26.36
C PRO A 134 -15.60 1.40 26.85
N GLU A 135 -15.44 0.73 28.01
CA GLU A 135 -16.47 -0.11 28.62
C GLU A 135 -17.07 -1.12 27.63
N LEU A 136 -16.19 -1.90 26.97
CA LEU A 136 -16.49 -2.94 25.97
C LEU A 136 -17.69 -3.82 26.35
N GLU A 137 -17.87 -4.14 27.62
CA GLU A 137 -18.95 -4.96 28.16
C GLU A 137 -20.35 -4.34 27.96
N ARG A 138 -20.42 -3.01 27.74
CA ARG A 138 -21.65 -2.27 27.37
C ARG A 138 -21.93 -2.26 25.86
N TRP A 139 -21.06 -2.87 25.05
CA TRP A 139 -21.13 -2.81 23.58
C TRP A 139 -21.42 -4.18 22.96
N GLN A 140 -22.48 -4.23 22.15
CA GLN A 140 -22.70 -5.35 21.23
C GLN A 140 -21.78 -5.16 20.00
N VAL A 141 -20.52 -5.54 20.15
CA VAL A 141 -19.57 -5.64 19.04
C VAL A 141 -19.88 -6.90 18.22
N LYS A 142 -20.03 -6.77 16.90
CA LYS A 142 -20.06 -7.91 15.97
C LYS A 142 -19.09 -7.66 14.82
N ILE A 143 -18.09 -8.53 14.67
CA ILE A 143 -17.18 -8.53 13.53
C ILE A 143 -17.56 -9.72 12.64
N VAL A 144 -17.69 -9.49 11.32
CA VAL A 144 -17.90 -10.55 10.33
C VAL A 144 -16.74 -10.53 9.34
N GLY A 145 -15.99 -11.62 9.26
CA GLY A 145 -15.05 -11.87 8.18
C GLY A 145 -15.75 -12.68 7.08
N VAL A 146 -15.68 -12.21 5.83
CA VAL A 146 -16.20 -12.96 4.69
C VAL A 146 -15.14 -13.21 3.64
N ASP A 147 -15.16 -14.40 3.06
CA ASP A 147 -14.29 -14.78 1.94
C ASP A 147 -15.02 -15.77 1.02
N VAL A 148 -14.54 -15.87 -0.22
CA VAL A 148 -15.03 -16.81 -1.23
C VAL A 148 -14.30 -18.16 -1.17
N ASN A 149 -13.07 -18.18 -0.63
CA ASN A 149 -12.22 -19.36 -0.46
C ASN A 149 -12.49 -20.06 0.88
N PRO A 150 -13.13 -21.26 0.90
CA PRO A 150 -13.49 -21.93 2.14
C PRO A 150 -12.28 -22.52 2.88
N THR A 151 -11.22 -22.94 2.16
CA THR A 151 -9.97 -23.41 2.77
C THR A 151 -9.28 -22.32 3.60
N MET A 152 -9.43 -21.03 3.22
CA MET A 152 -8.94 -19.91 4.02
C MET A 152 -9.83 -19.64 5.24
N LEU A 153 -11.16 -19.68 5.09
CA LEU A 153 -12.10 -19.58 6.21
C LEU A 153 -11.95 -20.73 7.22
N GLU A 154 -11.59 -21.93 6.79
CA GLU A 154 -11.25 -23.05 7.67
C GLU A 154 -9.98 -22.79 8.50
N LYS A 155 -8.99 -22.07 7.96
CA LYS A 155 -7.82 -21.64 8.74
C LYS A 155 -8.22 -20.57 9.75
N ALA A 156 -9.03 -19.61 9.32
CA ALA A 156 -9.55 -18.54 10.16
C ALA A 156 -10.32 -19.08 11.37
N ALA A 157 -11.27 -20.00 11.13
CA ALA A 157 -12.06 -20.64 12.18
C ALA A 157 -11.25 -21.56 13.13
N ARG A 158 -10.01 -21.96 12.76
CA ARG A 158 -9.09 -22.69 13.66
C ARG A 158 -8.31 -21.73 14.58
N ALA A 159 -8.22 -20.44 14.23
CA ALA A 159 -7.56 -19.39 15.01
C ALA A 159 -6.12 -19.73 15.50
N ARG A 160 -5.39 -20.53 14.70
CA ARG A 160 -4.04 -21.03 14.97
C ARG A 160 -3.10 -20.60 13.85
N TYR A 161 -1.99 -19.97 14.22
CA TYR A 161 -1.16 -19.21 13.29
C TYR A 161 0.34 -19.46 13.52
N GLY A 162 1.09 -19.76 12.46
CA GLY A 162 2.55 -19.82 12.50
C GLY A 162 3.18 -18.43 12.60
N ALA A 163 4.44 -18.34 13.02
CA ALA A 163 5.15 -17.08 13.25
C ALA A 163 5.13 -16.08 12.06
N TRP A 164 5.05 -16.56 10.82
CA TRP A 164 4.97 -15.72 9.61
C TRP A 164 3.71 -14.84 9.55
N ALA A 165 2.58 -15.31 10.08
CA ALA A 165 1.34 -14.54 10.16
C ALA A 165 1.38 -13.50 11.29
N LEU A 166 2.31 -13.62 12.25
CA LEU A 166 2.51 -12.71 13.38
C LEU A 166 3.73 -11.78 13.20
N ARG A 167 4.33 -11.74 12.00
CA ARG A 167 5.63 -11.07 11.74
C ARG A 167 5.65 -9.57 12.05
N GLU A 168 4.52 -8.89 11.87
CA GLU A 168 4.32 -7.46 12.13
C GLU A 168 3.37 -7.22 13.32
N THR A 169 3.05 -8.26 14.09
CA THR A 169 2.23 -8.13 15.32
C THR A 169 3.05 -7.48 16.44
N PRO A 170 2.56 -6.40 17.09
CA PRO A 170 3.21 -5.80 18.25
C PRO A 170 3.48 -6.84 19.35
N GLU A 171 4.63 -6.74 20.03
CA GLU A 171 5.05 -7.78 20.98
C GLU A 171 4.17 -7.85 22.24
N ASP A 172 3.63 -6.72 22.70
CA ASP A 172 2.64 -6.68 23.78
C ASP A 172 1.35 -7.39 23.36
N VAL A 173 0.87 -7.16 22.14
CA VAL A 173 -0.30 -7.82 21.55
C VAL A 173 -0.05 -9.32 21.42
N ARG A 174 1.11 -9.72 20.88
CA ARG A 174 1.53 -11.13 20.78
C ARG A 174 1.54 -11.81 22.16
N ARG A 175 2.15 -11.17 23.17
CA ARG A 175 2.23 -11.70 24.54
C ARG A 175 0.88 -11.75 25.27
N ARG A 176 -0.05 -10.86 24.93
CA ARG A 176 -1.35 -10.72 25.62
C ARG A 176 -2.44 -11.60 25.02
N TYR A 177 -2.49 -11.71 23.70
CA TYR A 177 -3.61 -12.34 22.98
C TYR A 177 -3.25 -13.66 22.29
N PHE A 178 -2.00 -14.12 22.38
CA PHE A 178 -1.60 -15.40 21.78
C PHE A 178 -0.86 -16.29 22.79
N ARG A 179 -1.06 -17.61 22.67
CA ARG A 179 -0.36 -18.64 23.45
C ARG A 179 0.45 -19.52 22.50
N PRO A 180 1.76 -19.75 22.73
CA PRO A 180 2.53 -20.69 21.92
C PRO A 180 2.00 -22.12 22.09
N ASP A 181 1.81 -22.83 20.98
CA ASP A 181 1.59 -24.29 20.96
C ASP A 181 2.46 -24.93 19.87
N GLY A 182 3.51 -25.64 20.31
CA GLY A 182 4.46 -26.31 19.43
C GLY A 182 5.23 -25.34 18.51
N ARG A 183 4.75 -25.18 17.28
CA ARG A 183 5.30 -24.26 16.25
C ARG A 183 4.34 -23.11 15.90
N ASP A 184 3.11 -23.18 16.39
CA ASP A 184 2.04 -22.23 16.13
C ASP A 184 1.76 -21.37 17.37
N PHE A 185 0.85 -20.43 17.19
CA PHE A 185 0.27 -19.60 18.24
C PHE A 185 -1.26 -19.75 18.19
N GLU A 186 -1.87 -20.10 19.32
CA GLU A 186 -3.32 -20.08 19.50
C GLU A 186 -3.78 -18.68 19.93
N LEU A 187 -4.78 -18.13 19.25
CA LEU A 187 -5.40 -16.85 19.62
C LEU A 187 -6.29 -16.99 20.87
N ASP A 188 -6.34 -15.97 21.71
CA ASP A 188 -7.22 -15.87 22.88
C ASP A 188 -8.70 -16.13 22.50
N PRO A 189 -9.37 -17.14 23.10
CA PRO A 189 -10.79 -17.42 22.86
C PRO A 189 -11.73 -16.21 23.05
N LEU A 190 -11.37 -15.23 23.88
CA LEU A 190 -12.16 -13.99 24.05
C LEU A 190 -12.02 -13.01 22.88
N VAL A 191 -10.96 -13.14 22.06
CA VAL A 191 -10.84 -12.50 20.75
C VAL A 191 -11.59 -13.32 19.71
N GLN A 192 -11.43 -14.66 19.73
CA GLN A 192 -12.10 -15.57 18.79
C GLN A 192 -13.63 -15.34 18.79
N ALA A 193 -14.24 -15.26 19.98
CA ALA A 193 -15.68 -15.10 20.15
C ALA A 193 -16.27 -13.77 19.62
N MET A 194 -15.45 -12.78 19.26
CA MET A 194 -15.92 -11.51 18.69
C MET A 194 -16.11 -11.55 17.16
N VAL A 195 -15.60 -12.59 16.50
CA VAL A 195 -15.60 -12.72 15.03
C VAL A 195 -16.47 -13.89 14.58
N THR A 196 -17.31 -13.65 13.58
CA THR A 196 -18.01 -14.70 12.82
C THR A 196 -17.42 -14.80 11.42
N PHE A 197 -17.22 -16.01 10.90
CA PHE A 197 -16.75 -16.24 9.53
C PHE A 197 -17.89 -16.79 8.65
N GLU A 198 -18.08 -16.20 7.48
CA GLU A 198 -19.12 -16.61 6.52
C GLU A 198 -18.57 -16.74 5.11
N LYS A 199 -18.86 -17.86 4.41
CA LYS A 199 -18.51 -17.98 2.99
C LYS A 199 -19.47 -17.13 2.16
N ARG A 200 -18.99 -15.98 1.65
CA ARG A 200 -19.74 -15.08 0.77
C ARG A 200 -18.89 -14.68 -0.43
N ASN A 201 -19.55 -14.40 -1.55
CA ASN A 201 -18.91 -13.87 -2.75
C ASN A 201 -19.25 -12.39 -2.87
N LEU A 202 -18.25 -11.51 -3.02
CA LEU A 202 -18.49 -10.06 -3.11
C LEU A 202 -19.20 -9.66 -4.42
N VAL A 203 -19.16 -10.51 -5.46
CA VAL A 203 -19.99 -10.34 -6.67
C VAL A 203 -21.47 -10.39 -6.31
N ASP A 204 -21.88 -11.37 -5.51
CA ASP A 204 -23.29 -11.69 -5.30
C ASP A 204 -24.04 -10.52 -4.66
N ALA A 205 -25.21 -10.17 -5.22
CA ALA A 205 -26.05 -9.06 -4.76
C ALA A 205 -26.81 -9.37 -3.45
N ASP A 206 -26.14 -10.04 -2.52
CA ASP A 206 -26.69 -10.60 -1.30
C ASP A 206 -27.16 -9.50 -0.32
N ALA A 207 -28.49 -9.43 -0.14
CA ALA A 207 -29.12 -8.44 0.72
C ALA A 207 -28.83 -8.64 2.22
N SER A 208 -28.29 -9.79 2.63
CA SER A 208 -27.88 -10.06 4.02
C SER A 208 -26.42 -9.68 4.31
N LEU A 209 -25.57 -9.60 3.28
CA LEU A 209 -24.22 -9.03 3.37
C LEU A 209 -24.23 -7.50 3.15
N TRP A 210 -25.09 -7.04 2.23
CA TRP A 210 -25.21 -5.63 1.84
C TRP A 210 -26.54 -4.94 2.25
N PRO A 211 -27.12 -5.17 3.44
CA PRO A 211 -28.30 -4.45 3.89
C PRO A 211 -27.98 -2.95 4.07
N PRO A 212 -28.93 -2.03 3.80
CA PRO A 212 -28.69 -0.59 3.91
C PRO A 212 -28.43 -0.16 5.37
N ASP A 213 -27.61 0.88 5.55
CA ASP A 213 -27.38 1.56 6.83
C ASP A 213 -27.10 0.61 8.03
N HIS A 214 -26.26 -0.41 7.82
CA HIS A 214 -26.10 -1.54 8.75
C HIS A 214 -24.72 -1.63 9.43
N TRP A 215 -23.65 -1.37 8.67
CA TRP A 215 -22.26 -1.50 9.11
C TRP A 215 -21.72 -0.15 9.60
N ASP A 216 -21.07 -0.12 10.75
CA ASP A 216 -20.38 1.08 11.24
C ASP A 216 -19.03 1.28 10.53
N VAL A 217 -18.36 0.17 10.22
CA VAL A 217 -17.07 0.13 9.53
C VAL A 217 -17.02 -1.06 8.55
N ILE A 218 -16.40 -0.87 7.39
CA ILE A 218 -16.06 -1.93 6.43
C ILE A 218 -14.55 -1.86 6.14
N PHE A 219 -13.86 -2.98 6.26
CA PHE A 219 -12.53 -3.20 5.71
C PHE A 219 -12.70 -4.03 4.42
N CYS A 220 -12.11 -3.60 3.31
CA CYS A 220 -12.08 -4.35 2.06
C CYS A 220 -10.73 -4.09 1.37
N ARG A 221 -9.69 -4.73 1.91
CA ARG A 221 -8.29 -4.33 1.72
C ARG A 221 -7.50 -5.38 0.95
N ASN A 222 -6.77 -4.96 -0.09
CA ASN A 222 -6.04 -5.81 -1.02
C ASN A 222 -6.94 -6.86 -1.70
N VAL A 223 -8.12 -6.40 -2.15
CA VAL A 223 -9.21 -7.24 -2.70
C VAL A 223 -9.77 -6.64 -3.98
N ILE A 224 -10.13 -5.35 -3.97
CA ILE A 224 -10.76 -4.71 -5.13
C ILE A 224 -9.79 -4.56 -6.30
N MET A 225 -8.48 -4.51 -6.05
CA MET A 225 -7.43 -4.58 -7.07
C MET A 225 -7.51 -5.82 -7.98
N TYR A 226 -8.10 -6.92 -7.50
CA TYR A 226 -8.27 -8.15 -8.27
C TYR A 226 -9.62 -8.25 -8.99
N LEU A 227 -10.53 -7.29 -8.84
CA LEU A 227 -11.86 -7.31 -9.43
C LEU A 227 -11.90 -6.65 -10.82
N THR A 228 -12.80 -7.08 -11.70
CA THR A 228 -13.09 -6.32 -12.94
C THR A 228 -13.66 -4.93 -12.58
N PRO A 229 -13.48 -3.91 -13.45
CA PRO A 229 -13.92 -2.54 -13.16
C PRO A 229 -15.40 -2.43 -12.77
N GLU A 230 -16.26 -3.22 -13.42
CA GLU A 230 -17.71 -3.23 -13.19
C GLU A 230 -18.05 -3.82 -11.81
N VAL A 231 -17.43 -4.95 -11.46
CA VAL A 231 -17.64 -5.60 -10.16
C VAL A 231 -17.06 -4.74 -9.03
N MET A 232 -15.90 -4.11 -9.24
CA MET A 232 -15.34 -3.14 -8.29
C MET A 232 -16.30 -1.99 -8.03
N GLN A 233 -16.86 -1.37 -9.07
CA GLN A 233 -17.86 -0.30 -8.93
C GLN A 233 -19.12 -0.78 -8.20
N ASP A 234 -19.63 -1.98 -8.53
CA ASP A 234 -20.79 -2.57 -7.87
C ASP A 234 -20.54 -2.91 -6.40
N VAL A 235 -19.35 -3.41 -6.04
CA VAL A 235 -18.95 -3.65 -4.63
C VAL A 235 -18.85 -2.34 -3.87
N VAL A 236 -18.14 -1.33 -4.40
CA VAL A 236 -18.01 0.00 -3.77
C VAL A 236 -19.37 0.67 -3.57
N ARG A 237 -20.28 0.58 -4.55
CA ARG A 237 -21.64 1.13 -4.46
C ARG A 237 -22.48 0.42 -3.38
N ARG A 238 -22.32 -0.90 -3.22
CA ARG A 238 -22.99 -1.68 -2.16
C ARG A 238 -22.41 -1.39 -0.78
N ALA A 239 -21.09 -1.27 -0.65
CA ALA A 239 -20.40 -0.88 0.59
C ALA A 239 -20.81 0.54 1.05
N HIS A 240 -20.91 1.50 0.13
CA HIS A 240 -21.43 2.85 0.43
C HIS A 240 -22.85 2.80 1.00
N ARG A 241 -23.76 2.05 0.36
CA ARG A 241 -25.15 1.89 0.81
C ARG A 241 -25.25 1.15 2.15
N SER A 242 -24.40 0.16 2.40
CA SER A 242 -24.48 -0.69 3.59
C SER A 242 -23.77 -0.13 4.82
N LEU A 243 -22.86 0.83 4.65
CA LEU A 243 -22.40 1.68 5.74
C LEU A 243 -23.53 2.55 6.28
N VAL A 244 -23.55 2.77 7.60
CA VAL A 244 -24.38 3.78 8.26
C VAL A 244 -23.99 5.22 7.82
N PRO A 245 -24.86 6.23 8.05
CA PRO A 245 -24.50 7.64 8.09
C PRO A 245 -23.15 7.92 8.79
N GLY A 246 -22.21 8.54 8.09
CA GLY A 246 -20.86 8.80 8.57
C GLY A 246 -20.00 7.57 8.90
N GLY A 247 -20.38 6.36 8.47
CA GLY A 247 -19.59 5.14 8.64
C GLY A 247 -18.35 5.11 7.73
N PHE A 248 -17.41 4.21 8.01
CA PHE A 248 -16.05 4.25 7.43
C PHE A 248 -15.70 3.01 6.58
N LEU A 249 -15.01 3.23 5.46
CA LEU A 249 -14.46 2.21 4.56
C LEU A 249 -12.92 2.29 4.52
N PHE A 250 -12.25 1.20 4.84
CA PHE A 250 -10.79 1.04 4.73
C PHE A 250 -10.44 0.16 3.50
N LEU A 251 -9.45 0.59 2.72
CA LEU A 251 -8.91 -0.13 1.55
C LEU A 251 -7.42 -0.45 1.75
N GLY A 252 -6.83 -1.23 0.85
CA GLY A 252 -5.38 -1.45 0.80
C GLY A 252 -4.63 -0.21 0.30
N HIS A 253 -3.35 -0.09 0.62
CA HIS A 253 -2.54 1.10 0.26
C HIS A 253 -2.44 1.39 -1.25
N ALA A 254 -2.69 0.38 -2.10
CA ALA A 254 -2.68 0.49 -3.56
C ALA A 254 -4.08 0.65 -4.18
N GLU A 255 -5.11 0.85 -3.36
CA GLU A 255 -6.52 0.85 -3.77
C GLU A 255 -7.19 2.21 -3.50
N THR A 256 -7.78 2.81 -4.54
CA THR A 256 -8.35 4.17 -4.46
C THR A 256 -9.77 4.23 -5.02
N LEU A 257 -10.60 5.12 -4.46
CA LEU A 257 -11.94 5.41 -4.97
C LEU A 257 -11.99 6.60 -5.94
N ARG A 258 -10.84 7.22 -6.26
CA ARG A 258 -10.75 8.34 -7.22
C ARG A 258 -11.35 7.92 -8.57
N GLY A 259 -12.47 8.56 -8.94
CA GLY A 259 -13.22 8.25 -10.17
C GLY A 259 -14.26 7.12 -10.05
N LEU A 260 -14.30 6.39 -8.93
CA LEU A 260 -15.26 5.29 -8.70
C LEU A 260 -16.48 5.68 -7.85
N SER A 261 -16.33 6.67 -6.95
CA SER A 261 -17.44 7.20 -6.16
C SER A 261 -17.20 8.64 -5.71
N GLN A 262 -18.27 9.44 -5.70
CA GLN A 262 -18.31 10.79 -5.10
C GLN A 262 -19.04 10.80 -3.74
N GLY A 263 -19.52 9.63 -3.26
CA GLY A 263 -20.29 9.52 -2.01
C GLY A 263 -19.44 9.42 -0.74
N PHE A 264 -18.12 9.52 -0.86
CA PHE A 264 -17.15 9.35 0.22
C PHE A 264 -16.27 10.60 0.37
N HIS A 265 -16.05 11.01 1.61
CA HIS A 265 -14.98 11.91 1.99
C HIS A 265 -13.70 11.09 2.21
N LEU A 266 -12.58 11.53 1.62
CA LEU A 266 -11.27 10.96 1.91
C LEU A 266 -10.75 11.52 3.24
N CYS A 267 -10.48 10.63 4.18
CA CYS A 267 -9.82 10.91 5.45
C CYS A 267 -8.36 10.42 5.40
N HIS A 268 -7.46 11.17 6.02
CA HIS A 268 -6.07 10.81 6.19
C HIS A 268 -5.58 11.21 7.57
N THR A 269 -5.25 10.23 8.40
CA THR A 269 -4.46 10.40 9.63
C THR A 269 -3.64 9.14 9.85
N HIS A 270 -2.63 9.22 10.72
CA HIS A 270 -1.77 8.07 11.03
C HIS A 270 -1.14 7.41 9.79
N ASP A 271 -0.88 8.19 8.73
CA ASP A 271 -0.15 7.70 7.56
C ASP A 271 -0.94 6.63 6.76
N THR A 272 -2.27 6.64 6.91
CA THR A 272 -3.21 5.75 6.22
C THR A 272 -4.42 6.52 5.66
N PHE A 273 -4.90 6.08 4.50
CA PHE A 273 -6.07 6.65 3.82
C PHE A 273 -7.30 5.76 4.03
N TYR A 274 -8.41 6.38 4.41
CA TYR A 274 -9.69 5.71 4.62
C TYR A 274 -10.84 6.66 4.27
N TYR A 275 -12.06 6.14 4.12
CA TYR A 275 -13.16 6.86 3.48
C TYR A 275 -14.38 6.95 4.40
N GLN A 276 -14.84 8.16 4.72
CA GLN A 276 -16.10 8.34 5.46
C GLN A 276 -17.27 8.53 4.49
N ARG A 277 -18.37 7.79 4.66
CA ARG A 277 -19.61 8.01 3.90
C ARG A 277 -20.15 9.41 4.18
N GLN A 278 -20.40 10.19 3.12
CA GLN A 278 -21.24 11.39 3.19
C GLN A 278 -22.71 11.03 2.95
N ASP A 279 -23.61 11.71 3.66
CA ASP A 279 -25.04 11.71 3.36
C ASP A 279 -25.38 12.86 2.39
N GLY A 280 -26.32 12.62 1.46
CA GLY A 280 -26.58 13.46 0.28
C GLY A 280 -27.09 14.89 0.50
N ALA A 281 -27.09 15.40 1.74
CA ALA A 281 -27.38 16.79 2.06
C ALA A 281 -26.23 17.74 1.66
N ALA A 282 -24.97 17.31 1.83
CA ALA A 282 -23.79 18.16 1.61
C ALA A 282 -23.57 18.54 0.13
N ALA A 283 -23.83 17.61 -0.80
CA ALA A 283 -23.59 17.79 -2.23
C ALA A 283 -24.29 19.04 -2.81
N ARG A 284 -25.51 19.35 -2.33
CA ARG A 284 -26.32 20.49 -2.80
C ARG A 284 -25.82 21.86 -2.34
N ALA A 285 -24.89 21.91 -1.38
CA ALA A 285 -24.27 23.17 -0.94
C ALA A 285 -23.14 23.60 -1.90
N VAL A 286 -22.33 22.65 -2.37
CA VAL A 286 -21.16 22.90 -3.23
C VAL A 286 -21.57 23.48 -4.58
N GLU A 287 -22.65 22.95 -5.18
CA GLU A 287 -23.20 23.43 -6.47
C GLU A 287 -23.58 24.93 -6.47
N ARG A 288 -23.78 25.55 -5.30
CA ARG A 288 -24.16 26.97 -5.19
C ARG A 288 -23.00 27.94 -4.98
N GLN A 289 -21.77 27.46 -4.80
CA GLN A 289 -20.58 28.31 -4.59
C GLN A 289 -19.60 28.31 -5.77
N GLY A 290 -19.79 27.44 -6.78
CA GLY A 290 -18.95 27.36 -7.97
C GLY A 290 -19.21 28.43 -9.04
N SER A 291 -19.05 29.72 -8.73
CA SER A 291 -19.23 30.80 -9.73
C SER A 291 -18.34 32.05 -9.53
N SER A 292 -17.06 31.88 -9.21
CA SER A 292 -16.04 32.94 -9.37
C SER A 292 -14.62 32.36 -9.50
N ARG A 293 -13.91 32.69 -10.58
CA ARG A 293 -12.44 32.54 -10.72
C ARG A 293 -11.76 33.82 -10.18
N PRO A 294 -10.54 33.72 -9.65
CA PRO A 294 -9.29 33.82 -10.44
C PRO A 294 -8.47 32.49 -10.35
N GLU A 295 -7.40 32.16 -11.08
CA GLU A 295 -6.14 32.87 -11.46
C GLU A 295 -5.24 33.12 -10.21
N ASP A 296 -3.99 32.64 -10.09
CA ASP A 296 -3.20 31.73 -10.92
C ASP A 296 -2.15 30.92 -10.11
N VAL A 297 -1.60 29.91 -10.80
CA VAL A 297 -0.31 29.19 -10.70
C VAL A 297 0.87 29.93 -10.02
N ALA A 298 1.94 29.34 -9.42
CA ALA A 298 2.25 28.08 -8.69
C ALA A 298 3.77 28.05 -8.28
N ILE A 299 4.22 27.05 -7.50
CA ILE A 299 5.62 26.47 -7.46
C ILE A 299 6.79 27.27 -6.76
N ALA A 300 7.64 26.57 -5.96
CA ALA A 300 8.81 26.94 -5.11
C ALA A 300 10.17 26.20 -5.51
N ALA A 301 11.05 25.53 -4.68
CA ALA A 301 12.27 26.00 -3.93
C ALA A 301 13.72 25.34 -4.23
N ALA A 302 14.92 25.85 -3.74
CA ALA A 302 16.28 25.21 -3.38
C ALA A 302 17.62 25.32 -4.31
N LEU A 303 18.92 24.83 -4.17
CA LEU A 303 20.01 24.64 -3.09
C LEU A 303 21.63 24.31 -3.30
N PRO A 304 22.25 23.25 -3.99
CA PRO A 304 23.52 22.37 -3.67
C PRO A 304 25.05 22.38 -4.29
N ALA A 305 25.92 21.25 -4.38
CA ALA A 305 26.90 20.84 -5.57
C ALA A 305 28.42 20.14 -6.08
N THR A 306 29.68 19.58 -5.74
CA THR A 306 30.87 19.24 -4.77
C THR A 306 32.23 19.77 -5.36
N PRO A 307 33.28 19.06 -5.94
CA PRO A 307 33.62 17.61 -6.26
C PRO A 307 34.68 16.86 -5.34
N ASP A 308 35.00 15.57 -5.66
CA ASP A 308 36.17 14.67 -5.28
C ASP A 308 36.43 14.25 -3.78
N ASP A 309 37.14 13.16 -3.34
CA ASP A 309 37.57 11.76 -3.73
C ASP A 309 38.13 11.06 -2.39
N ALA A 310 38.71 9.85 -2.16
CA ALA A 310 39.30 8.70 -2.91
C ALA A 310 39.52 7.39 -2.07
N SER A 311 39.58 6.21 -2.73
CA SER A 311 40.10 4.85 -2.31
C SER A 311 39.41 3.99 -1.20
N ASP A 312 39.25 2.68 -1.47
CA ASP A 312 38.64 1.62 -0.62
C ASP A 312 39.36 1.38 0.73
N ASP A 313 38.74 0.83 1.79
CA ASP A 313 37.53 -0.03 1.90
C ASP A 313 36.76 0.23 3.24
N ALA A 314 35.56 -0.32 3.38
CA ALA A 314 34.80 -0.53 4.63
C ALA A 314 34.13 0.68 5.34
N ALA A 315 33.09 1.23 4.69
CA ALA A 315 31.80 1.70 5.26
C ALA A 315 31.74 2.72 6.44
N SER A 316 30.99 3.82 6.24
CA SER A 316 30.49 4.72 7.30
C SER A 316 29.36 5.63 6.80
N TRP A 317 28.37 6.06 7.60
CA TRP A 317 28.08 5.69 8.99
C TRP A 317 26.59 5.75 9.42
N VAL A 318 25.73 6.54 8.74
CA VAL A 318 24.31 6.70 9.13
C VAL A 318 23.53 5.38 9.03
N ASP A 319 23.78 4.61 7.98
CA ASP A 319 22.91 3.52 7.52
C ASP A 319 23.02 2.20 8.28
N VAL A 320 24.11 1.95 9.01
CA VAL A 320 24.25 0.68 9.74
C VAL A 320 23.67 0.80 11.14
N ILE A 321 24.03 1.87 11.87
CA ILE A 321 23.63 2.13 13.26
C ILE A 321 23.42 3.64 13.43
N THR A 322 22.21 4.15 13.23
CA THR A 322 21.30 4.27 14.38
C THR A 322 20.26 3.14 14.44
N ARG A 323 20.12 2.36 13.36
CA ARG A 323 19.12 1.29 13.20
C ARG A 323 19.12 0.23 14.33
N ALA A 324 20.18 0.09 15.13
CA ALA A 324 20.27 -0.87 16.24
C ALA A 324 19.99 -0.30 17.65
N SER A 325 20.34 0.96 17.95
CA SER A 325 20.75 1.32 19.32
C SER A 325 19.66 1.57 20.36
N GLU A 326 18.43 1.95 19.96
CA GLU A 326 17.33 2.18 20.92
C GLU A 326 16.29 1.05 20.96
N ARG A 327 16.39 0.04 20.09
CA ARG A 327 15.50 -1.14 20.08
C ARG A 327 15.57 -2.03 21.34
N VAL A 328 16.47 -1.72 22.29
CA VAL A 328 16.74 -2.53 23.50
C VAL A 328 16.62 -1.72 24.81
N ALA A 329 16.80 -0.39 24.78
CA ALA A 329 17.14 0.38 25.99
C ALA A 329 15.98 0.69 26.96
N ALA A 330 14.73 0.70 26.48
CA ALA A 330 13.55 1.11 27.26
C ALA A 330 12.55 -0.04 27.57
N LEU A 331 12.67 -1.20 26.93
CA LEU A 331 11.84 -2.39 27.19
C LEU A 331 12.06 -3.01 28.60
N ALA A 332 13.05 -2.52 29.36
CA ALA A 332 13.52 -3.14 30.60
C ALA A 332 13.29 -2.32 31.89
N ARG A 333 12.56 -1.19 31.86
CA ARG A 333 12.36 -0.33 33.07
C ARG A 333 10.93 0.17 33.30
N ALA A 334 10.07 -0.75 33.75
CA ALA A 334 8.86 -0.49 34.53
C ALA A 334 8.53 -1.74 35.38
N PRO A 335 7.83 -1.66 36.54
CA PRO A 335 7.19 -0.49 37.16
C PRO A 335 7.67 -0.21 38.62
N SER A 336 6.87 0.53 39.39
CA SER A 336 7.02 0.93 40.82
C SER A 336 6.86 -0.24 41.82
N PHE A 337 7.16 -0.17 43.14
CA PHE A 337 7.03 0.92 44.15
C PHE A 337 8.00 0.81 45.36
N GLY A 338 8.35 1.95 45.97
CA GLY A 338 8.33 2.16 47.44
C GLY A 338 9.62 1.98 48.27
N GLY A 339 9.90 2.95 49.17
CA GLY A 339 10.73 2.76 50.38
C GLY A 339 12.07 3.53 50.46
N ASP A 340 12.05 4.65 51.18
CA ASP A 340 13.11 5.35 51.95
C ASP A 340 14.62 5.27 51.60
N ASP A 341 15.19 6.47 51.43
CA ASP A 341 16.52 6.99 51.79
C ASP A 341 17.83 6.25 51.38
N VAL A 342 18.63 6.90 50.51
CA VAL A 342 20.04 7.30 50.74
C VAL A 342 20.57 8.10 49.54
N THR A 343 21.36 9.15 49.79
CA THR A 343 21.86 10.07 48.75
C THR A 343 23.10 9.59 47.98
N ALA A 344 23.03 9.55 46.65
CA ALA A 344 24.18 9.60 45.76
C ALA A 344 23.79 10.19 44.38
N ALA A 345 24.61 11.09 43.82
CA ALA A 345 24.36 11.72 42.51
C ALA A 345 25.37 11.25 41.45
N ALA A 346 24.87 10.73 40.33
CA ALA A 346 25.64 10.23 39.19
C ALA A 346 24.80 10.38 37.88
N PRO A 347 25.41 10.33 36.68
CA PRO A 347 25.28 11.47 35.75
C PRO A 347 24.28 11.29 34.60
N ALA A 348 23.97 12.42 33.95
CA ALA A 348 23.14 12.45 32.74
C ALA A 348 23.91 12.00 31.48
N THR A 349 23.26 11.18 30.65
CA THR A 349 23.73 10.79 29.31
C THR A 349 23.32 11.82 28.24
N PRO A 350 24.16 12.09 27.23
CA PRO A 350 23.88 13.10 26.21
C PRO A 350 22.85 12.64 25.17
N SER A 351 22.10 13.61 24.60
CA SER A 351 21.17 13.38 23.48
C SER A 351 21.90 13.40 22.12
N PRO A 352 21.38 12.72 21.08
CA PRO A 352 21.94 12.80 19.73
C PRO A 352 21.79 14.23 19.13
N PRO A 353 22.67 14.62 18.19
CA PRO A 353 22.66 15.97 17.60
C PRO A 353 21.39 16.25 16.79
N ALA A 354 20.91 17.49 16.83
CA ALA A 354 19.64 17.90 16.24
C ALA A 354 19.55 17.67 14.72
N ARG A 355 20.68 17.76 13.99
CA ARG A 355 20.80 17.55 12.54
C ARG A 355 20.20 16.21 12.08
N SER A 356 20.66 15.10 12.65
CA SER A 356 20.22 13.74 12.28
C SER A 356 18.72 13.50 12.52
N ARG A 357 18.11 14.25 13.45
CA ARG A 357 16.67 14.16 13.75
C ARG A 357 15.82 14.83 12.66
N HIS A 358 16.25 15.96 12.10
CA HIS A 358 15.47 16.68 11.09
C HIS A 358 15.46 15.94 9.75
N LEU A 359 16.61 15.43 9.30
CA LEU A 359 16.71 14.63 8.07
C LEU A 359 15.84 13.35 8.16
N GLY A 360 15.88 12.66 9.30
CA GLY A 360 15.03 11.48 9.53
C GLY A 360 13.53 11.79 9.55
N LEU A 361 13.12 12.91 10.16
CA LEU A 361 11.73 13.36 10.15
C LEU A 361 11.26 13.82 8.76
N ALA A 362 12.15 14.41 7.95
CA ALA A 362 11.84 14.81 6.58
C ALA A 362 11.70 13.60 5.64
N LEU A 363 12.57 12.58 5.77
CA LEU A 363 12.42 11.29 5.06
C LEU A 363 11.13 10.58 5.46
N GLU A 364 10.76 10.61 6.73
CA GLU A 364 9.50 10.01 7.20
C GLU A 364 8.29 10.79 6.68
N ALA A 365 8.30 12.12 6.70
CA ALA A 365 7.26 12.94 6.07
C ALA A 365 7.18 12.75 4.54
N MET A 366 8.31 12.50 3.86
CA MET A 366 8.34 12.12 2.44
C MET A 366 7.63 10.78 2.18
N ARG A 367 7.88 9.77 3.03
CA ARG A 367 7.25 8.44 2.99
C ARG A 367 5.72 8.49 3.18
N GLN A 368 5.22 9.62 3.68
CA GLN A 368 3.82 9.90 3.96
C GLN A 368 3.21 10.90 2.96
N GLU A 369 3.91 11.22 1.86
CA GLU A 369 3.55 12.25 0.87
C GLU A 369 3.32 13.67 1.44
N ARG A 370 3.74 13.93 2.70
CA ARG A 370 3.64 15.23 3.38
C ARG A 370 4.80 16.13 2.97
N PHE A 371 4.96 16.36 1.67
CA PHE A 371 6.12 17.05 1.10
C PHE A 371 6.30 18.47 1.68
N ALA A 372 5.22 19.22 1.90
CA ALA A 372 5.28 20.54 2.53
C ALA A 372 5.81 20.49 3.98
N ASP A 373 5.42 19.48 4.77
CA ASP A 373 5.91 19.31 6.15
C ASP A 373 7.37 18.85 6.16
N ALA A 374 7.77 17.96 5.24
CA ALA A 374 9.15 17.54 5.06
C ALA A 374 10.07 18.72 4.68
N LEU A 375 9.59 19.60 3.79
CA LEU A 375 10.30 20.82 3.39
C LEU A 375 10.36 21.85 4.52
N ALA A 376 9.31 21.98 5.33
CA ALA A 376 9.34 22.79 6.54
C ALA A 376 10.33 22.24 7.58
N LEU A 377 10.43 20.92 7.75
CA LEU A 377 11.40 20.27 8.65
C LEU A 377 12.86 20.48 8.19
N LEU A 378 13.13 20.46 6.87
CA LEU A 378 14.45 20.80 6.35
C LEU A 378 14.75 22.30 6.47
N SER A 379 13.78 23.17 6.18
CA SER A 379 13.94 24.63 6.31
C SER A 379 14.00 25.12 7.76
N ALA A 380 13.59 24.29 8.73
CA ALA A 380 13.75 24.51 10.17
C ALA A 380 15.04 23.89 10.75
N SER A 381 15.88 23.26 9.92
CA SER A 381 17.19 22.78 10.33
C SER A 381 18.17 23.96 10.55
N PRO A 382 19.29 23.77 11.27
CA PRO A 382 20.31 24.80 11.39
C PRO A 382 20.82 25.25 10.01
N PRO A 383 21.12 26.55 9.79
CA PRO A 383 21.53 27.06 8.47
C PRO A 383 22.85 26.45 7.97
N GLU A 384 23.68 25.93 8.87
CA GLU A 384 24.88 25.13 8.56
C GLU A 384 24.54 23.81 7.84
N SER A 385 23.34 23.25 8.07
CA SER A 385 22.87 22.01 7.44
C SER A 385 21.93 22.24 6.25
N GLU A 386 21.48 23.47 5.98
CA GLU A 386 20.85 23.82 4.69
C GLU A 386 21.85 23.76 3.52
N GLY A 387 23.15 23.59 3.78
CA GLY A 387 24.23 23.55 2.78
C GLY A 387 24.79 22.16 2.41
N GLU A 388 24.23 21.06 2.94
CA GLU A 388 24.86 19.71 2.91
C GLU A 388 24.30 18.74 1.84
N PRO A 389 25.13 18.10 0.99
CA PRO A 389 24.75 17.22 -0.13
C PRO A 389 23.43 16.45 0.02
N ASP A 390 23.34 15.60 1.05
CA ASP A 390 22.18 14.73 1.31
C ASP A 390 20.89 15.51 1.63
N ALA A 391 20.99 16.57 2.43
CA ALA A 391 19.86 17.41 2.80
C ALA A 391 19.29 18.14 1.57
N LEU A 392 20.18 18.55 0.67
CA LEU A 392 19.80 19.27 -0.53
C LEU A 392 19.27 18.31 -1.63
N LEU A 393 19.80 17.09 -1.73
CA LEU A 393 19.27 16.01 -2.60
C LEU A 393 17.88 15.54 -2.13
N LEU A 394 17.68 15.38 -0.81
CA LEU A 394 16.36 15.10 -0.25
C LEU A 394 15.38 16.24 -0.54
N ARG A 395 15.79 17.49 -0.35
CA ARG A 395 14.95 18.67 -0.68
C ARG A 395 14.60 18.70 -2.17
N ALA A 396 15.54 18.39 -3.07
CA ALA A 396 15.28 18.27 -4.51
C ALA A 396 14.26 17.16 -4.84
N ALA A 397 14.39 15.98 -4.22
CA ALA A 397 13.45 14.89 -4.41
C ALA A 397 12.05 15.25 -3.88
N LEU A 398 11.96 15.86 -2.70
CA LEU A 398 10.72 16.36 -2.11
C LEU A 398 9.98 17.36 -3.02
N LEU A 399 10.72 18.31 -3.60
CA LEU A 399 10.14 19.34 -4.45
C LEU A 399 9.71 18.79 -5.81
N THR A 400 10.53 17.94 -6.43
CA THR A 400 10.13 17.24 -7.66
C THR A 400 8.84 16.41 -7.46
N ASN A 401 8.70 15.73 -6.32
CA ASN A 401 7.48 14.98 -5.97
C ASN A 401 6.29 15.89 -5.60
N ALA A 402 6.52 17.10 -5.08
CA ALA A 402 5.49 18.12 -4.87
C ALA A 402 4.99 18.78 -6.18
N GLY A 403 5.52 18.37 -7.35
CA GLY A 403 5.26 19.00 -8.64
C GLY A 403 6.02 20.32 -8.82
N ASP A 404 7.03 20.55 -7.98
CA ASP A 404 7.54 21.86 -7.63
C ASP A 404 8.84 22.18 -8.38
N LEU A 405 8.73 22.23 -9.70
CA LEU A 405 9.85 22.06 -10.62
C LEU A 405 10.68 23.33 -10.87
N GLY A 406 10.16 24.50 -10.48
CA GLY A 406 10.71 25.82 -10.82
C GLY A 406 12.06 26.11 -10.16
N GLU A 407 12.11 26.16 -8.83
CA GLU A 407 13.35 25.99 -8.09
C GLU A 407 13.72 24.54 -7.73
N ALA A 408 12.95 23.46 -8.01
CA ALA A 408 13.60 22.13 -8.06
C ALA A 408 14.70 22.06 -9.14
N GLU A 409 14.55 22.82 -10.23
CA GLU A 409 15.64 23.04 -11.19
C GLU A 409 16.76 23.93 -10.62
N HIS A 410 16.45 24.87 -9.71
CA HIS A 410 17.46 25.66 -8.99
C HIS A 410 18.19 24.85 -7.93
N THR A 411 17.55 23.83 -7.32
CA THR A 411 18.32 22.76 -6.70
C THR A 411 19.12 22.12 -7.78
N CYS A 412 18.56 21.41 -8.76
CA CYS A 412 19.38 20.56 -9.61
C CYS A 412 20.53 21.29 -10.37
N ARG A 413 20.42 22.59 -10.66
CA ARG A 413 21.51 23.44 -11.18
C ARG A 413 22.57 23.74 -10.15
N ARG A 414 22.16 24.19 -8.97
CA ARG A 414 23.09 24.28 -7.86
C ARG A 414 23.57 22.88 -7.49
N LEU A 415 22.81 21.80 -7.78
CA LEU A 415 23.08 20.37 -7.61
C LEU A 415 24.16 19.86 -8.58
N LEU A 416 24.94 20.81 -9.11
CA LEU A 416 26.25 20.70 -9.76
C LEU A 416 27.23 21.89 -9.36
N ALA A 417 27.33 22.27 -8.06
CA ALA A 417 28.31 23.17 -7.30
C ALA A 417 29.16 22.97 -5.88
N LEU A 418 29.20 22.28 -4.65
CA LEU A 418 28.63 21.43 -3.45
C LEU A 418 28.37 19.81 -3.19
N ASP A 419 27.53 18.91 -3.86
CA ASP A 419 27.83 17.56 -4.50
C ASP A 419 27.64 17.28 -6.07
N GLU A 420 28.70 17.18 -6.95
CA GLU A 420 28.70 17.40 -8.45
C GLU A 420 28.53 16.13 -9.30
N LEU A 421 29.14 15.00 -8.89
CA LEU A 421 29.00 13.71 -9.59
C LEU A 421 27.71 12.97 -9.20
N ASN A 422 26.68 13.72 -8.80
CA ASN A 422 25.50 13.18 -8.15
C ASN A 422 24.48 12.67 -9.18
N ALA A 423 24.44 11.35 -9.40
CA ALA A 423 23.50 10.74 -10.34
C ALA A 423 22.02 11.04 -10.02
N GLY A 424 21.67 11.17 -8.73
CA GLY A 424 20.32 11.55 -8.28
C GLY A 424 19.94 12.97 -8.71
N ALA A 425 20.90 13.89 -8.68
CA ALA A 425 20.76 15.26 -9.13
C ALA A 425 20.44 15.37 -10.61
N HIS A 426 21.22 14.66 -11.42
CA HIS A 426 21.07 14.60 -12.86
C HIS A 426 19.71 14.03 -13.23
N TYR A 427 19.25 12.96 -12.57
CA TYR A 427 17.90 12.43 -12.79
C TYR A 427 16.79 13.44 -12.45
N LEU A 428 16.87 14.09 -11.28
CA LEU A 428 15.88 15.11 -10.90
C LEU A 428 15.92 16.34 -11.83
N MET A 429 17.11 16.69 -12.36
CA MET A 429 17.24 17.69 -13.43
C MET A 429 16.53 17.27 -14.71
N ALA A 430 16.67 16.00 -15.12
CA ALA A 430 16.03 15.49 -16.32
C ALA A 430 14.50 15.62 -16.26
N LEU A 431 13.91 15.30 -15.10
CA LEU A 431 12.48 15.52 -14.83
C LEU A 431 12.07 17.00 -14.94
N CYS A 432 12.86 17.91 -14.34
CA CYS A 432 12.60 19.35 -14.41
C CYS A 432 12.71 19.89 -15.85
N ARG A 433 13.76 19.49 -16.58
CA ARG A 433 14.02 19.87 -17.98
C ARG A 433 12.93 19.37 -18.93
N GLU A 434 12.45 18.13 -18.78
CA GLU A 434 11.34 17.63 -19.61
C GLU A 434 10.07 18.45 -19.36
N HIS A 435 9.75 18.77 -18.10
CA HIS A 435 8.56 19.58 -17.80
C HIS A 435 8.68 21.02 -18.32
N ALA A 436 9.87 21.61 -18.29
CA ALA A 436 10.17 22.90 -18.92
C ALA A 436 10.13 22.85 -20.47
N GLY A 437 9.93 21.68 -21.07
CA GLY A 437 9.94 21.47 -22.52
C GLY A 437 11.34 21.34 -23.14
N ASP A 438 12.40 21.47 -22.34
CA ASP A 438 13.77 21.20 -22.79
C ASP A 438 14.04 19.70 -22.81
N ARG A 439 13.52 19.09 -23.88
CA ARG A 439 13.72 17.68 -24.20
C ARG A 439 15.20 17.33 -24.42
N ALA A 440 16.04 18.28 -24.84
CA ALA A 440 17.44 18.02 -25.13
C ALA A 440 18.26 17.92 -23.83
N GLY A 441 18.19 18.96 -22.99
CA GLY A 441 18.82 18.95 -21.67
C GLY A 441 18.30 17.83 -20.78
N ALA A 442 17.02 17.45 -20.89
CA ALA A 442 16.49 16.29 -20.17
C ALA A 442 17.22 14.99 -20.51
N ILE A 443 17.39 14.69 -21.81
CA ILE A 443 18.09 13.49 -22.27
C ILE A 443 19.58 13.53 -21.88
N GLU A 444 20.23 14.71 -21.95
CA GLU A 444 21.62 14.91 -21.53
C GLU A 444 21.83 14.65 -20.04
N HIS A 445 20.95 15.18 -19.19
CA HIS A 445 21.04 14.95 -17.75
C HIS A 445 20.73 13.48 -17.39
N ASP A 446 19.71 12.85 -17.99
CA ASP A 446 19.44 11.41 -17.81
C ASP A 446 20.63 10.53 -18.24
N GLN A 447 21.24 10.80 -19.40
CA GLN A 447 22.42 10.06 -19.89
C GLN A 447 23.61 10.23 -18.95
N THR A 448 23.75 11.40 -18.33
CA THR A 448 24.78 11.63 -17.32
C THR A 448 24.48 10.87 -16.02
N ALA A 449 23.22 10.80 -15.57
CA ALA A 449 22.82 9.97 -14.43
C ALA A 449 23.11 8.48 -14.66
N VAL A 450 22.83 7.96 -15.87
CA VAL A 450 23.19 6.59 -16.30
C VAL A 450 24.70 6.35 -16.32
N TYR A 451 25.48 7.35 -16.76
CA TYR A 451 26.94 7.24 -16.80
C TYR A 451 27.57 7.23 -15.40
N LEU A 452 27.06 8.07 -14.50
CA LEU A 452 27.52 8.17 -13.11
C LEU A 452 27.07 6.97 -12.26
N ASP A 453 25.88 6.44 -12.49
CA ASP A 453 25.38 5.24 -11.81
C ASP A 453 24.60 4.31 -12.76
N ALA A 454 25.31 3.35 -13.33
CA ALA A 454 24.75 2.34 -14.24
C ALA A 454 23.85 1.29 -13.54
N ALA A 455 23.63 1.38 -12.23
CA ALA A 455 22.65 0.57 -11.50
C ALA A 455 21.33 1.32 -11.25
N PHE A 456 21.30 2.64 -11.42
CA PHE A 456 20.14 3.49 -11.16
C PHE A 456 19.05 3.30 -12.24
N ALA A 457 17.90 2.75 -11.84
CA ALA A 457 16.88 2.29 -12.78
C ALA A 457 16.00 3.41 -13.35
N MET A 458 15.88 4.54 -12.64
CA MET A 458 14.92 5.59 -12.97
C MET A 458 15.28 6.42 -14.21
N PRO A 459 16.55 6.82 -14.45
CA PRO A 459 16.96 7.43 -15.73
C PRO A 459 16.66 6.54 -16.95
N HIS A 460 16.92 5.23 -16.86
CA HIS A 460 16.59 4.30 -17.94
C HIS A 460 15.07 4.22 -18.21
N LEU A 461 14.25 4.30 -17.16
CA LEU A 461 12.79 4.38 -17.31
C LEU A 461 12.36 5.70 -17.99
N HIS A 462 12.95 6.82 -17.59
CA HIS A 462 12.62 8.14 -18.13
C HIS A 462 13.04 8.27 -19.60
N LEU A 463 14.31 7.97 -19.93
CA LEU A 463 14.81 7.86 -21.31
C LEU A 463 13.94 6.96 -22.19
N GLY A 464 13.52 5.79 -21.67
CA GLY A 464 12.66 4.86 -22.38
C GLY A 464 11.29 5.47 -22.73
N LEU A 465 10.65 6.13 -21.78
CA LEU A 465 9.38 6.84 -21.96
C LEU A 465 9.55 8.09 -22.85
N MET A 466 10.68 8.79 -22.79
CA MET A 466 11.01 9.91 -23.68
C MET A 466 11.20 9.43 -25.13
N ALA A 467 12.00 8.40 -25.36
CA ALA A 467 12.24 7.81 -26.68
C ALA A 467 10.93 7.31 -27.32
N LYS A 468 10.06 6.65 -26.53
CA LYS A 468 8.70 6.26 -26.97
C LYS A 468 7.92 7.50 -27.45
N ARG A 469 7.96 8.61 -26.71
CA ARG A 469 7.31 9.88 -27.07
C ARG A 469 7.93 10.58 -28.31
N ALA A 470 9.13 10.22 -28.75
CA ALA A 470 9.68 10.63 -30.05
C ALA A 470 9.33 9.68 -31.21
N GLY A 471 8.78 8.50 -30.91
CA GLY A 471 8.58 7.43 -31.90
C GLY A 471 9.82 6.57 -32.16
N ASP A 472 10.95 6.80 -31.48
CA ASP A 472 12.10 5.88 -31.53
C ASP A 472 11.81 4.62 -30.70
N ARG A 473 11.19 3.65 -31.37
CA ARG A 473 10.85 2.35 -30.78
C ARG A 473 12.09 1.52 -30.42
N SER A 474 13.25 1.81 -31.02
CA SER A 474 14.49 1.05 -30.79
C SER A 474 15.14 1.47 -29.49
N ALA A 475 15.43 2.77 -29.33
CA ALA A 475 15.96 3.31 -28.09
C ALA A 475 14.98 3.10 -26.92
N ALA A 476 13.68 3.32 -27.14
CA ALA A 476 12.66 3.09 -26.13
C ALA A 476 12.63 1.65 -25.61
N SER A 477 12.81 0.66 -26.49
CA SER A 477 12.84 -0.75 -26.07
C SER A 477 14.09 -1.07 -25.27
N GLN A 478 15.26 -0.56 -25.71
CA GLN A 478 16.54 -0.82 -25.05
C GLN A 478 16.59 -0.24 -23.63
N GLU A 479 16.18 1.01 -23.44
CA GLU A 479 16.22 1.63 -22.11
C GLU A 479 15.14 1.08 -21.18
N LEU A 480 13.94 0.75 -21.67
CA LEU A 480 12.92 0.09 -20.82
C LEU A 480 13.30 -1.35 -20.43
N ASP A 481 14.00 -2.11 -21.27
CA ASP A 481 14.53 -3.42 -20.86
C ASP A 481 15.57 -3.28 -19.73
N ARG A 482 16.46 -2.28 -19.80
CA ARG A 482 17.41 -1.95 -18.73
C ARG A 482 16.67 -1.53 -17.45
N ALA A 483 15.68 -0.65 -17.56
CA ALA A 483 14.85 -0.24 -16.44
C ALA A 483 14.19 -1.45 -15.74
N VAL A 484 13.62 -2.41 -16.50
CA VAL A 484 13.02 -3.63 -15.92
C VAL A 484 14.07 -4.51 -15.22
N ALA A 485 15.29 -4.61 -15.75
CA ALA A 485 16.36 -5.38 -15.13
C ALA A 485 16.89 -4.74 -13.83
N LEU A 486 16.99 -3.41 -13.79
CA LEU A 486 17.49 -2.66 -12.65
C LEU A 486 16.44 -2.44 -11.55
N LEU A 487 15.19 -2.11 -11.90
CA LEU A 487 14.06 -2.00 -10.95
C LEU A 487 13.86 -3.27 -10.12
N ALA A 488 14.19 -4.45 -10.66
CA ALA A 488 14.12 -5.72 -9.95
C ALA A 488 15.14 -5.83 -8.77
N ARG A 489 16.14 -4.94 -8.72
CA ARG A 489 17.24 -4.93 -7.73
C ARG A 489 17.42 -3.59 -7.00
N GLU A 490 16.83 -2.51 -7.52
CA GLU A 490 16.92 -1.13 -7.00
C GLU A 490 16.67 -1.01 -5.48
N GLU A 491 17.35 -0.10 -4.79
CA GLU A 491 17.22 0.02 -3.32
C GLU A 491 15.91 0.72 -2.90
N PRO A 492 15.19 0.27 -1.83
CA PRO A 492 13.93 0.88 -1.41
C PRO A 492 14.05 2.37 -1.01
N SER A 493 15.19 2.80 -0.48
CA SER A 493 15.48 4.22 -0.20
C SER A 493 15.60 5.06 -1.47
N ARG A 494 16.18 4.49 -2.54
CA ARG A 494 16.30 5.13 -3.85
C ARG A 494 14.95 5.21 -4.55
N LEU A 495 14.13 4.16 -4.43
CA LEU A 495 12.72 4.19 -4.89
C LEU A 495 11.87 5.22 -4.13
N LEU A 496 12.07 5.40 -2.82
CA LEU A 496 11.38 6.43 -2.03
C LEU A 496 11.69 7.85 -2.54
N LEU A 497 12.95 8.14 -2.87
CA LEU A 497 13.37 9.45 -3.37
C LEU A 497 12.91 9.71 -4.82
N PHE A 498 13.20 8.77 -5.71
CA PHE A 498 13.17 9.01 -7.16
C PHE A 498 12.03 8.29 -7.90
N GLY A 499 11.32 7.38 -7.25
CA GLY A 499 10.25 6.57 -7.83
C GLY A 499 8.92 7.28 -8.07
N GLY A 500 8.81 8.59 -7.79
CA GLY A 500 7.59 9.37 -8.04
C GLY A 500 6.38 8.95 -7.20
N GLY A 501 6.60 8.41 -6.00
CA GLY A 501 5.57 7.77 -5.16
C GLY A 501 5.16 6.36 -5.59
N PHE A 502 5.61 5.87 -6.75
CA PHE A 502 5.26 4.53 -7.24
C PHE A 502 6.11 3.43 -6.59
N SER A 503 5.50 2.30 -6.26
CA SER A 503 6.24 1.13 -5.77
C SER A 503 7.07 0.48 -6.89
N ARG A 504 8.06 -0.33 -6.50
CA ARG A 504 8.88 -1.15 -7.42
C ARG A 504 8.01 -1.93 -8.42
N GLU A 505 6.92 -2.52 -7.92
CA GLU A 505 5.99 -3.35 -8.69
C GLU A 505 5.20 -2.51 -9.69
N ALA A 506 4.75 -1.31 -9.30
CA ALA A 506 4.07 -0.39 -10.19
C ALA A 506 4.99 0.11 -11.32
N LEU A 507 6.24 0.45 -11.00
CA LEU A 507 7.26 0.86 -11.97
C LEU A 507 7.64 -0.29 -12.92
N LEU A 508 7.76 -1.51 -12.40
CA LEU A 508 7.98 -2.73 -13.20
C LEU A 508 6.79 -3.03 -14.13
N VAL A 509 5.56 -2.84 -13.67
CA VAL A 509 4.35 -2.99 -14.50
C VAL A 509 4.32 -1.94 -15.60
N LEU A 510 4.56 -0.66 -15.28
CA LEU A 510 4.65 0.43 -16.27
C LEU A 510 5.67 0.10 -17.37
N ALA A 511 6.92 -0.19 -16.99
CA ALA A 511 7.98 -0.47 -17.96
C ALA A 511 7.69 -1.70 -18.84
N ARG A 512 7.12 -2.77 -18.25
CA ARG A 512 6.74 -3.99 -19.00
C ARG A 512 5.53 -3.77 -19.93
N THR A 513 4.54 -3.00 -19.51
CA THR A 513 3.40 -2.60 -20.36
C THR A 513 3.89 -1.82 -21.57
N GLU A 514 4.82 -0.88 -21.37
CA GLU A 514 5.35 -0.05 -22.45
C GLU A 514 6.25 -0.83 -23.42
N LEU A 515 7.07 -1.75 -22.91
CA LEU A 515 7.76 -2.75 -23.75
C LEU A 515 6.76 -3.59 -24.55
N GLY A 516 5.61 -3.95 -23.97
CA GLY A 516 4.53 -4.64 -24.65
C GLY A 516 3.98 -3.84 -25.85
N VAL A 517 3.71 -2.55 -25.67
CA VAL A 517 3.24 -1.64 -26.74
C VAL A 517 4.31 -1.43 -27.82
N LEU A 518 5.59 -1.39 -27.44
CA LEU A 518 6.72 -1.25 -28.36
C LEU A 518 6.99 -2.53 -29.17
N ARG A 519 6.76 -3.71 -28.60
CA ARG A 519 6.97 -5.02 -29.24
C ARG A 519 5.74 -5.54 -30.01
N GLY A 520 4.54 -5.23 -29.54
CA GLY A 520 3.26 -5.70 -30.10
C GLY A 520 2.74 -4.93 -31.30
N GLY A 521 3.44 -3.90 -31.77
CA GLY A 521 3.04 -3.12 -32.95
C GLY A 521 3.36 -3.82 -34.27
N ARG A 522 2.37 -4.52 -34.84
CA ARG A 522 2.28 -4.94 -36.24
C ARG A 522 0.85 -4.72 -36.75
#